data_AF-A0A923E9X8-F1
#
_entry.id   AF-A0A923E9X8-F1
#
_cell.length_a   1.000
_cell.length_b   1.000
_cell.length_c   1.000
_cell.angle_alpha   90.00
_cell.angle_beta   90.00
_cell.angle_gamma   90.00
#
_symmetry.space_group_name_H-M   'P 1'
#
loop_
_entity.id
_entity.type
_entity.pdbx_description
1 polymer ?
#
loop_
_entity_poly.entity_id
_entity_poly.type
_entity_poly.pdbx_seq_one_letter_code
_entity_poly.pdbx_strand_id
1 'polypeptide(L)'
;MKDKILSIIALITVFVPLTVVFVWEPTDPNTTSIIIGYCIFIAFSFCYALFLFAKKHLRDIYTKVSLGVNGLYLVGILAFVVIPHLI
;
A
#
# COMPACT_ATOMS: atom_id res chain seq x y z
N MET A 1 -21.10 12.70 -3.71
CA MET A 1 -20.07 12.54 -4.78
C MET A 1 -18.65 12.51 -4.23
N LYS A 2 -18.26 13.47 -3.38
CA LYS A 2 -16.92 13.56 -2.77
C LYS A 2 -16.46 12.26 -2.08
N ASP A 3 -17.32 11.62 -1.29
CA ASP A 3 -16.96 10.40 -0.55
C ASP A 3 -16.70 9.20 -1.47
N LYS A 4 -17.43 9.13 -2.59
CA LYS A 4 -17.22 8.12 -3.63
C LYS A 4 -15.87 8.32 -4.31
N ILE A 5 -15.48 9.57 -4.58
CA ILE A 5 -14.19 9.91 -5.18
C ILE A 5 -13.04 9.52 -4.24
N LEU A 6 -13.13 9.84 -2.94
CA LEU A 6 -12.14 9.46 -1.93
C LEU A 6 -11.94 7.92 -1.88
N SER A 7 -13.04 7.17 -1.91
CA SER A 7 -13.00 5.71 -1.87
C SER A 7 -12.41 5.11 -3.15
N ILE A 8 -12.67 5.72 -4.32
CA ILE A 8 -12.05 5.33 -5.60
C ILE A 8 -10.56 5.63 -5.59
N ILE A 9 -10.13 6.79 -5.07
CA ILE A 9 -8.70 7.11 -4.93
C ILE A 9 -8.02 6.05 -4.07
N ALA A 10 -8.61 5.65 -2.95
CA ALA A 10 -8.07 4.60 -2.10
C ALA A 10 -7.95 3.26 -2.84
N LEU A 11 -8.88 2.93 -3.73
CA LEU A 11 -8.78 1.73 -4.54
C LEU A 11 -7.63 1.82 -5.55
N ILE A 12 -7.48 2.96 -6.22
CA ILE A 12 -6.46 3.14 -7.26
C ILE A 12 -5.04 3.00 -6.68
N THR A 13 -4.81 3.44 -5.44
CA THR A 13 -3.50 3.31 -4.79
C THR A 13 -3.06 1.86 -4.57
N VAL A 14 -3.99 0.89 -4.61
CA VAL A 14 -3.66 -0.56 -4.53
C VAL A 14 -2.82 -1.04 -5.72
N PHE A 15 -2.97 -0.40 -6.89
CA PHE A 15 -2.28 -0.84 -8.10
C PHE A 15 -0.83 -0.40 -8.17
N VAL A 16 -0.45 0.68 -7.47
CA VAL A 16 0.94 1.18 -7.47
C VAL A 16 1.89 0.11 -6.92
N PRO A 17 1.68 -0.49 -5.73
CA PRO A 17 2.51 -1.60 -5.27
C PRO A 17 2.62 -2.78 -6.25
N LEU A 18 1.57 -3.04 -7.03
CA LEU A 18 1.56 -4.12 -8.02
C LEU A 18 2.59 -3.89 -9.13
N THR A 19 2.92 -2.63 -9.44
CA THR A 19 3.87 -2.31 -10.51
C THR A 19 5.31 -2.65 -10.15
N VAL A 20 5.62 -2.96 -8.88
CA VAL A 20 6.96 -3.35 -8.45
C VAL A 20 7.47 -4.58 -9.23
N VAL A 21 6.58 -5.49 -9.61
CA VAL A 21 6.93 -6.70 -10.38
C VAL A 21 7.53 -6.37 -11.75
N PHE A 22 7.18 -5.22 -12.32
CA PHE A 22 7.70 -4.78 -13.62
C PHE A 22 8.99 -3.96 -13.52
N VAL A 23 9.28 -3.38 -12.35
CA VAL A 23 10.42 -2.48 -12.13
C VAL A 23 11.53 -3.16 -11.32
N TRP A 24 11.24 -4.29 -10.68
CA TRP A 24 12.24 -5.04 -9.93
C TRP A 24 13.27 -5.63 -10.88
N GLU A 25 14.50 -5.13 -10.82
CA GLU A 25 15.67 -5.74 -11.44
C GLU A 25 16.79 -5.95 -10.41
N PRO A 26 17.10 -7.20 -9.99
CA PRO A 26 18.04 -7.44 -8.88
C PRO A 26 19.46 -6.92 -9.13
N THR A 27 19.82 -6.75 -10.40
CA THR A 27 21.13 -6.26 -10.86
C THR A 27 21.23 -4.74 -10.93
N ASP A 28 20.11 -4.01 -10.86
CA ASP A 28 20.11 -2.55 -10.87
C ASP A 28 20.50 -2.00 -9.48
N PRO A 29 21.55 -1.16 -9.37
CA PRO A 29 21.94 -0.52 -8.11
C PRO A 29 20.85 0.35 -7.48
N ASN A 30 19.85 0.78 -8.25
CA ASN A 30 18.72 1.58 -7.77
C ASN A 30 17.56 0.74 -7.20
N THR A 31 17.57 -0.58 -7.37
CA THR A 31 16.45 -1.45 -6.99
C THR A 31 16.09 -1.34 -5.51
N THR A 32 17.09 -1.24 -4.62
CA THR A 32 16.86 -1.03 -3.19
C THR A 32 16.09 0.27 -2.91
N SER A 33 16.50 1.37 -3.54
CA SER A 33 15.84 2.68 -3.39
C SER A 33 14.41 2.67 -3.92
N ILE A 34 14.18 1.98 -5.04
CA ILE A 34 12.85 1.81 -5.64
C ILE A 34 11.94 1.03 -4.69
N ILE A 35 12.41 -0.10 -4.15
CA ILE A 35 11.65 -0.93 -3.20
C ILE A 35 11.30 -0.14 -1.94
N ILE A 36 12.24 0.64 -1.38
CA ILE A 36 11.95 1.53 -0.23
C ILE A 36 10.83 2.52 -0.57
N GLY A 37 10.85 3.11 -1.76
CA GLY A 37 9.79 4.00 -2.25
C GLY A 37 8.42 3.31 -2.25
N TYR A 38 8.35 2.08 -2.75
CA TYR A 38 7.11 1.28 -2.71
C TYR A 38 6.66 0.97 -1.28
N CYS A 39 7.59 0.61 -0.37
CA CYS A 39 7.26 0.37 1.03
C CYS A 39 6.63 1.58 1.71
N ILE A 40 7.21 2.77 1.49
CA ILE A 40 6.66 4.04 1.99
C ILE A 40 5.26 4.29 1.42
N PHE A 41 5.08 4.09 0.11
CA PHE A 41 3.80 4.28 -0.56
C PHE A 41 2.72 3.35 0.01
N ILE A 42 3.04 2.07 0.25
CA ILE A 42 2.14 1.09 0.85
C ILE A 42 1.68 1.56 2.24
N ALA A 43 2.61 2.03 3.08
CA ALA A 43 2.28 2.53 4.41
C ALA A 43 1.34 3.75 4.34
N PHE A 44 1.61 4.72 3.46
CA PHE A 44 0.72 5.87 3.26
C PHE A 44 -0.67 5.46 2.74
N SER A 45 -0.72 4.56 1.77
CA SER A 45 -1.95 4.03 1.19
C SER A 45 -2.81 3.30 2.24
N PHE A 46 -2.18 2.47 3.08
CA PHE A 46 -2.85 1.83 4.20
C PHE A 46 -3.39 2.84 5.21
N CYS A 47 -2.57 3.81 5.64
CA CYS A 47 -2.99 4.86 6.56
C CYS A 47 -4.16 5.68 6.00
N TYR A 48 -4.16 5.97 4.70
CA TYR A 48 -5.25 6.65 4.02
C TYR A 48 -6.54 5.83 4.04
N ALA A 49 -6.47 4.55 3.64
CA ALA A 49 -7.63 3.65 3.67
C ALA A 49 -8.16 3.46 5.11
N LEU A 50 -7.27 3.36 6.09
CA LEU A 50 -7.62 3.25 7.51
C LEU A 50 -8.30 4.52 8.02
N PHE A 51 -7.82 5.70 7.63
CA PHE A 51 -8.46 6.97 7.95
C PHE A 51 -9.88 7.06 7.35
N LEU A 52 -10.05 6.68 6.09
CA LEU A 52 -11.38 6.66 5.46
C LEU A 52 -12.34 5.70 6.19
N PHE A 53 -11.85 4.50 6.54
CA PHE A 53 -12.65 3.48 7.20
C PHE A 53 -13.01 3.84 8.66
N ALA A 54 -12.03 4.31 9.43
CA ALA A 54 -12.15 4.49 10.88
C ALA A 54 -12.65 5.89 11.28
N LYS A 55 -12.22 6.95 10.59
CA LYS A 55 -12.56 8.34 10.94
C LYS A 55 -13.67 8.91 10.07
N LYS A 56 -13.66 8.65 8.76
CA LYS A 56 -14.73 9.10 7.86
C LYS A 56 -15.91 8.13 7.81
N HIS A 57 -15.79 6.95 8.44
CA HIS A 57 -16.79 5.89 8.43
C HIS A 57 -17.23 5.47 7.02
N LEU A 58 -16.36 5.66 6.02
CA LEU A 58 -16.58 5.21 4.65
C LEU A 58 -16.22 3.73 4.57
N ARG A 59 -17.26 2.89 4.65
CA ARG A 59 -17.14 1.43 4.72
C ARG A 59 -17.70 0.74 3.48
N ASP A 60 -17.67 1.44 2.36
CA ASP A 60 -18.02 0.89 1.06
C ASP A 60 -16.99 -0.17 0.62
N ILE A 61 -17.32 -0.89 -0.44
CA ILE A 61 -16.51 -2.00 -0.95
C ILE A 61 -15.11 -1.52 -1.36
N TYR A 62 -14.98 -0.34 -1.97
CA TYR A 62 -13.69 0.15 -2.45
C TYR A 62 -12.74 0.45 -1.29
N THR A 63 -13.23 1.12 -0.25
CA THR A 63 -12.44 1.40 0.96
C THR A 63 -12.05 0.11 1.69
N LYS A 64 -12.96 -0.87 1.79
CA LYS A 64 -12.67 -2.17 2.42
C LYS A 64 -11.62 -2.98 1.65
N VAL A 65 -11.75 -3.07 0.33
CA VAL A 65 -10.78 -3.75 -0.54
C VAL A 65 -9.43 -3.06 -0.43
N SER A 66 -9.40 -1.73 -0.53
CA SER A 66 -8.16 -0.95 -0.37
C SER A 66 -7.50 -1.20 0.98
N LEU A 67 -8.25 -1.17 2.08
CA LEU A 67 -7.72 -1.41 3.42
C LEU A 67 -7.18 -2.84 3.56
N GLY A 68 -7.92 -3.84 3.06
CA GLY A 68 -7.52 -5.23 3.12
C GLY A 68 -6.24 -5.50 2.32
N VAL A 69 -6.20 -5.05 1.06
CA VAL A 69 -5.06 -5.31 0.17
C VAL A 69 -3.81 -4.54 0.61
N ASN A 70 -3.92 -3.24 0.92
CA ASN A 70 -2.77 -2.50 1.45
C ASN A 70 -2.31 -3.04 2.81
N GLY A 71 -3.24 -3.56 3.63
CA GLY A 71 -2.90 -4.26 4.88
C GLY A 71 -2.09 -5.53 4.64
N LEU A 72 -2.48 -6.35 3.66
CA LEU A 72 -1.71 -7.54 3.26
C LEU A 72 -0.30 -7.17 2.76
N TYR A 73 -0.19 -6.12 1.94
CA TYR A 73 1.12 -5.62 1.51
C TYR A 73 2.00 -5.18 2.69
N LEU A 74 1.42 -4.44 3.64
CA LEU A 74 2.13 -3.96 4.82
C LEU A 74 2.61 -5.13 5.69
N VAL A 75 1.78 -6.14 5.91
CA VAL A 75 2.17 -7.37 6.64
C VAL A 75 3.30 -8.09 5.90
N GLY A 76 3.22 -8.19 4.57
CA GLY A 76 4.30 -8.76 3.76
C GLY A 76 5.62 -8.03 3.94
N ILE A 77 5.62 -6.69 3.89
CA ILE A 77 6.83 -5.89 4.13
C ILE A 77 7.38 -6.14 5.53
N LEU A 78 6.53 -6.11 6.55
CA LEU A 78 6.96 -6.31 7.92
C LEU A 78 7.60 -7.70 8.11
N ALA A 79 6.96 -8.74 7.56
CA ALA A 79 7.42 -10.12 7.69
C ALA A 79 8.71 -10.41 6.92
N PHE A 80 8.83 -9.93 5.68
CA PHE A 80 9.93 -10.33 4.78
C PHE A 80 11.07 -9.31 4.69
N VAL A 81 10.83 -8.04 5.02
CA VAL A 81 11.82 -6.98 4.89
C VAL A 81 12.28 -6.49 6.26
N VAL A 82 11.33 -6.07 7.11
CA VAL A 82 11.66 -5.37 8.37
C VAL A 82 12.14 -6.33 9.45
N ILE A 83 11.38 -7.39 9.74
CA ILE A 83 11.72 -8.36 10.81
C ILE A 83 13.08 -9.02 10.57
N PRO A 84 13.42 -9.50 9.35
CA PRO A 84 14.73 -10.12 9.11
C PRO A 84 15.93 -9.16 9.25
N HIS A 85 15.71 -7.84 9.17
CA HIS A 85 16.78 -6.85 9.41
C HIS A 85 16.91 -6.45 10.89
N LEU A 86 15.96 -6.84 11.74
CA LEU A 86 15.94 -6.52 13.18
C LEU A 86 16.50 -7.66 14.06
N ILE A 87 16.61 -8.88 13.54
CA ILE A 87 17.09 -10.08 14.22
C ILE A 87 18.51 -10.39 13.72
#